data_AF-A0AAN7KLA3-F1
#
_entry.id   AF-A0AAN7KLA3-F1
#
_cell.length_a   1.000
_cell.length_b   1.000
_cell.length_c   1.000
_cell.angle_alpha   90.00
_cell.angle_beta   90.00
_cell.angle_gamma   90.00
#
_symmetry.space_group_name_H-M   'P 1'
#
loop_
_entity.id
_entity.type
_entity.pdbx_description
1 polymer ?
#
loop_
_entity_poly.entity_id
_entity_poly.type
_entity_poly.pdbx_seq_one_letter_code
_entity_poly.pdbx_strand_id
1 'polypeptide(L)'
;MEKKGEINPKDNHISFQCDSMETVEKKLREMVIKHVRSKVVEGGIVIDQIFFQDPDGFMIEICNCDSLPVIPLAAEMAPSCSLVSLHALQMPIKQVSQQ
;
A
#
# COMPACT_ATOMS: atom_id res chain seq x y z
N MET A 1 -0.14 -5.05 -22.75
CA MET A 1 -0.61 -3.77 -22.20
C MET A 1 -1.95 -4.03 -21.56
N GLU A 2 -2.02 -3.92 -20.24
CA GLU A 2 -3.30 -3.91 -19.56
C GLU A 2 -4.10 -2.69 -20.05
N LYS A 3 -5.40 -2.86 -20.26
CA LYS A 3 -6.25 -1.73 -20.64
C LYS A 3 -6.38 -0.83 -19.42
N LYS A 4 -6.15 0.48 -19.60
CA LYS A 4 -6.45 1.48 -18.55
C LYS A 4 -7.92 1.38 -18.16
N GLY A 5 -8.17 0.77 -17.01
CA GLY A 5 -9.47 0.68 -16.37
C GLY A 5 -9.78 1.94 -15.56
N GLU A 6 -10.93 1.94 -14.91
CA GLU A 6 -11.23 2.94 -13.89
C GLU A 6 -10.24 2.81 -12.71
N ILE A 7 -9.90 3.92 -12.07
CA ILE A 7 -9.00 3.90 -10.90
C ILE A 7 -9.76 3.27 -9.74
N ASN A 8 -9.32 2.10 -9.29
CA ASN A 8 -9.90 1.40 -8.14
C ASN A 8 -8.89 1.35 -6.98
N PRO A 9 -9.10 2.13 -5.90
CA PRO A 9 -8.22 2.12 -4.73
C PRO A 9 -8.07 0.76 -4.03
N LYS A 10 -8.96 -0.20 -4.29
CA LYS A 10 -8.93 -1.55 -3.69
C LYS A 10 -8.17 -2.59 -4.53
N ASP A 11 -7.77 -2.25 -5.75
CA ASP A 11 -6.99 -3.17 -6.60
C ASP A 11 -5.53 -3.25 -6.14
N ASN A 12 -4.80 -4.26 -6.61
CA ASN A 12 -3.39 -4.43 -6.28
C ASN A 12 -2.56 -3.24 -6.79
N HIS A 13 -1.74 -2.64 -5.92
CA HIS A 13 -0.97 -1.44 -6.22
C HIS A 13 0.37 -1.42 -5.48
N ILE A 14 1.28 -0.56 -5.93
CA ILE A 14 2.54 -0.28 -5.27
C ILE A 14 2.43 1.08 -4.57
N SER A 15 2.78 1.12 -3.29
CA SER A 15 2.66 2.31 -2.44
C SER A 15 4.00 3.02 -2.28
N PHE A 16 3.98 4.35 -2.34
CA PHE A 16 5.11 5.22 -2.04
C PHE A 16 4.74 6.24 -0.97
N GLN A 17 5.67 6.51 -0.06
CA GLN A 17 5.51 7.57 0.93
C GLN A 17 5.94 8.93 0.37
N CYS A 18 5.26 10.00 0.78
CA CYS A 18 5.70 11.37 0.50
C CYS A 18 5.51 12.30 1.70
N ASP A 19 6.29 13.38 1.75
CA ASP A 19 6.18 14.39 2.80
C ASP A 19 4.99 15.34 2.60
N SER A 20 4.59 15.56 1.34
CA SER A 20 3.59 16.58 0.98
C SER A 20 2.66 16.08 -0.12
N MET A 21 1.44 15.69 0.30
CA MET A 21 0.37 15.28 -0.62
C MET A 21 0.00 16.39 -1.60
N GLU A 22 0.01 17.65 -1.17
CA GLU A 22 -0.30 18.79 -2.05
C GLU A 22 0.69 18.93 -3.21
N THR A 23 1.98 18.72 -2.94
CA THR A 23 3.03 18.82 -3.97
C THR A 23 2.85 17.72 -5.02
N VAL A 24 2.55 16.50 -4.57
CA VAL A 24 2.25 15.36 -5.44
C VAL A 24 1.01 15.63 -6.28
N GLU A 25 -0.10 16.05 -5.66
CA GLU A 25 -1.35 16.32 -6.35
C GLU A 25 -1.21 17.43 -7.40
N LYS A 26 -0.44 18.49 -7.08
CA LYS A 26 -0.09 19.54 -8.04
C LYS A 26 0.67 18.97 -9.24
N LYS A 27 1.67 18.11 -9.02
CA LYS A 27 2.46 17.53 -10.10
C LYS A 27 1.63 16.61 -11.00
N LEU A 28 0.75 15.80 -10.42
CA LEU A 28 -0.16 14.94 -11.17
C LEU A 28 -1.10 15.77 -12.08
N ARG A 29 -1.62 16.90 -11.57
CA ARG A 29 -2.42 17.84 -12.38
C ARG A 29 -1.62 18.45 -13.53
N GLU A 30 -0.40 18.91 -13.28
CA GLU A 30 0.49 19.45 -14.33
C GLU A 30 0.77 18.44 -15.44
N MET A 31 0.88 17.16 -15.06
CA MET A 31 1.10 16.04 -15.99
C MET A 31 -0.20 15.51 -16.62
N VAL A 32 -1.35 16.09 -16.30
CA VAL A 32 -2.68 15.65 -16.79
C VAL A 32 -2.98 14.18 -16.43
N ILE A 33 -2.47 13.73 -15.29
CA ILE A 33 -2.72 12.38 -14.77
C ILE A 33 -3.99 12.40 -13.91
N LYS A 34 -4.97 11.60 -14.32
CA LYS A 34 -6.18 11.36 -13.52
C LYS A 34 -5.78 10.64 -12.23
N HIS A 35 -6.33 11.12 -11.12
CA HIS A 35 -6.06 10.56 -9.80
C HIS A 35 -7.32 10.64 -8.93
N VAL A 36 -7.37 9.78 -7.92
CA VAL A 36 -8.43 9.74 -6.90
C VAL A 36 -7.79 9.97 -5.55
N ARG A 37 -8.31 10.92 -4.78
CA ARG A 37 -7.89 11.16 -3.39
C ARG A 37 -8.82 10.41 -2.44
N SER A 38 -8.23 9.78 -1.43
CA SER A 38 -8.93 9.06 -0.37
C SER A 38 -8.33 9.41 0.98
N LYS A 39 -9.10 9.17 2.05
CA LYS A 39 -8.64 9.22 3.43
C LYS A 39 -9.05 7.94 4.11
N VAL A 40 -8.13 7.32 4.84
CA VAL A 40 -8.39 6.12 5.65
C VAL A 40 -8.01 6.40 7.10
N VAL A 41 -8.68 5.72 8.03
CA VAL A 41 -8.33 5.77 9.46
C VAL A 41 -7.74 4.43 9.84
N GLU A 42 -6.45 4.40 10.17
CA GLU A 42 -5.76 3.20 10.64
C GLU A 42 -5.17 3.45 12.02
N GLY A 43 -5.52 2.62 12.99
CA GLY A 43 -5.02 2.78 14.37
C GLY A 43 -5.37 4.12 15.03
N GLY A 44 -6.43 4.80 14.57
CA GLY A 44 -6.82 6.13 15.04
C GLY A 44 -6.07 7.29 14.38
N ILE A 45 -5.19 7.00 13.41
CA ILE A 45 -4.45 7.99 12.62
C ILE A 45 -5.14 8.15 11.27
N VAL A 46 -5.31 9.39 10.82
CA VAL A 46 -5.89 9.71 9.52
C VAL A 46 -4.78 9.72 8.49
N ILE A 47 -4.86 8.86 7.49
CA ILE A 47 -3.88 8.78 6.41
C ILE A 47 -4.53 9.31 5.13
N ASP A 48 -3.87 10.28 4.50
CA ASP A 48 -4.23 10.79 3.17
C ASP A 48 -3.56 9.93 2.10
N GLN A 49 -4.33 9.51 1.10
CA GLN A 49 -3.89 8.66 0.00
C GLN A 49 -4.29 9.25 -1.35
N ILE A 50 -3.43 9.10 -2.35
CA ILE A 50 -3.73 9.43 -3.76
C ILE A 50 -3.44 8.20 -4.61
N PHE A 51 -4.42 7.79 -5.42
CA PHE A 51 -4.33 6.66 -6.33
C PHE A 51 -4.32 7.16 -7.78
N PHE A 52 -3.44 6.61 -8.61
CA PHE A 52 -3.43 6.86 -10.05
C PHE A 52 -2.83 5.67 -10.81
N GLN A 53 -2.98 5.68 -12.14
CA GLN A 53 -2.35 4.69 -13.01
C GLN A 53 -1.19 5.34 -13.77
N ASP A 54 -0.10 4.61 -13.89
CA ASP A 54 1.01 5.00 -14.77
C ASP A 54 0.63 4.84 -16.27
N PRO A 55 1.52 5.13 -17.22
CA PRO A 55 1.25 4.92 -18.64
C PRO A 55 0.94 3.47 -19.03
N ASP A 56 1.53 2.50 -18.33
CA ASP A 56 1.41 1.06 -18.61
C ASP A 56 0.18 0.41 -17.96
N GLY A 57 -0.49 1.13 -17.05
CA GLY A 57 -1.73 0.72 -16.39
C GLY A 57 -1.51 0.20 -14.96
N PHE A 58 -0.29 0.25 -14.43
CA PHE A 58 -0.02 -0.14 -13.05
C PHE A 58 -0.63 0.87 -12.09
N MET A 59 -1.31 0.35 -11.07
CA MET A 59 -1.87 1.16 -9.99
C MET A 59 -0.78 1.58 -9.01
N ILE A 60 -0.73 2.87 -8.74
CA ILE A 60 0.20 3.50 -7.81
C ILE A 60 -0.61 4.21 -6.72
N GLU A 61 -0.18 4.01 -5.48
CA GLU A 61 -0.66 4.75 -4.32
C GLU A 61 0.46 5.66 -3.79
N ILE A 62 0.10 6.90 -3.46
CA ILE A 62 0.92 7.81 -2.66
C ILE A 62 0.26 8.03 -1.31
N CYS A 63 1.01 7.78 -0.24
CA CYS A 63 0.56 7.85 1.15
C CYS A 63 1.38 8.91 1.90
N ASN A 64 0.76 9.74 2.74
CA ASN A 64 1.53 10.56 3.70
C ASN A 64 2.08 9.71 4.86
N CYS A 65 1.39 8.60 5.16
CA CYS A 65 1.80 7.60 6.15
C CYS A 65 2.27 8.28 7.43
N ASP A 66 1.37 9.08 8.01
CA ASP A 66 1.57 9.78 9.28
C ASP A 66 2.10 8.77 10.29
N SER A 67 3.27 9.06 10.87
CA SER A 67 4.05 8.21 11.78
C SER A 67 3.23 7.13 12.48
N LEU A 68 2.93 6.06 11.75
CA LEU A 68 2.19 4.94 12.30
C LEU A 68 3.11 4.36 13.37
N PRO A 69 2.61 4.02 14.56
CA PRO A 69 3.44 3.41 15.57
C PRO A 69 4.05 2.14 14.97
N VAL A 70 5.33 2.21 14.60
CA VAL A 70 6.08 1.07 14.09
C VAL A 70 6.28 0.17 15.29
N ILE A 71 5.39 -0.82 15.44
CA ILE A 71 5.60 -1.90 16.40
C ILE A 71 6.66 -2.78 15.75
N PRO A 72 7.87 -2.89 16.32
CA PRO A 72 8.84 -3.86 15.84
C PRO A 72 8.15 -5.22 15.88
N LEU A 73 8.07 -5.90 14.73
CA LEU A 73 7.78 -7.33 14.73
C LEU A 73 8.84 -7.92 15.65
N ALA A 74 8.41 -8.46 16.79
CA ALA A 74 9.29 -8.79 17.89
C ALA A 74 10.53 -9.46 17.33
N ALA A 75 11.71 -8.92 17.66
CA ALA A 75 12.95 -9.63 17.57
C ALA A 75 12.95 -10.73 18.65
N GLU A 76 11.91 -11.58 18.64
CA GLU A 76 12.08 -12.96 19.06
C GLU A 76 13.22 -13.43 18.19
N MET A 77 14.40 -13.53 18.79
CA MET A 77 15.63 -13.97 18.18
C MET A 77 15.28 -15.08 17.22
N ALA A 78 15.23 -14.80 15.91
CA ALA A 78 15.08 -15.85 14.93
C ALA A 78 16.25 -16.79 15.27
N PRO A 79 15.99 -18.04 15.72
CA PRO A 79 17.08 -18.94 16.01
C PRO A 79 17.92 -18.96 14.74
N SER A 80 19.21 -18.62 14.89
CA SER A 80 20.22 -18.68 13.84
C SER A 80 19.84 -19.80 12.88
N CYS A 81 19.55 -19.46 11.62
CA CYS A 81 19.04 -20.39 10.62
C CYS A 81 20.01 -21.57 10.47
N SER A 82 19.88 -22.61 11.30
CA SER A 82 20.26 -23.94 10.90
C SER A 82 19.19 -24.37 9.91
N LEU A 83 19.62 -24.70 8.69
CA LEU A 83 18.77 -25.26 7.64
C LEU A 83 18.10 -26.52 8.19
N VAL A 84 16.92 -26.37 8.78
CA VAL A 84 16.06 -27.50 9.17
C VAL A 84 14.88 -27.51 8.21
N SER A 85 14.68 -28.68 7.60
CA SER A 85 13.76 -28.96 6.50
C SER A 85 12.42 -28.21 6.59
N LEU A 86 12.15 -27.48 5.52
CA LEU A 86 10.91 -26.77 5.21
C LEU A 86 9.74 -27.77 5.07
N HIS A 87 9.05 -28.12 6.16
CA HIS A 87 7.82 -28.94 6.02
C HIS A 87 6.69 -28.69 7.03
N ALA A 88 6.70 -27.63 7.86
CA ALA A 88 5.70 -27.56 8.94
C ALA A 88 5.05 -26.20 9.25
N LEU A 89 5.12 -25.17 8.40
CA LEU A 89 4.40 -23.91 8.64
C LEU A 89 3.47 -23.53 7.49
N GLN A 90 2.44 -24.34 7.25
CA GLN A 90 1.21 -23.81 6.64
C GLN A 90 0.40 -23.12 7.76
N MET A 91 0.49 -21.80 7.81
CA MET A 91 -0.54 -21.01 8.50
C MET A 91 -1.74 -20.90 7.56
N PRO A 92 -2.97 -21.29 7.97
CA PRO A 92 -4.14 -21.09 7.15
C PRO A 92 -4.40 -19.57 7.06
N ILE A 93 -4.25 -19.02 5.86
CA ILE A 93 -4.75 -17.69 5.51
C ILE A 93 -6.26 -17.74 5.73
N LYS A 94 -6.75 -17.15 6.81
CA LYS A 94 -8.19 -16.96 7.00
C LYS A 94 -8.65 -15.95 5.96
N GLN A 95 -9.39 -16.44 4.97
CA GLN A 95 -10.18 -15.57 4.10
C GLN A 95 -11.17 -14.80 4.97
N VAL A 96 -11.09 -13.47 4.94
CA VAL A 96 -12.18 -12.62 5.40
C VAL A 96 -13.28 -12.70 4.33
N SER A 97 -14.30 -13.50 4.63
CA SER A 97 -15.56 -13.52 3.91
C SER A 97 -16.26 -12.19 4.16
N GLN A 98 -16.46 -11.39 3.11
CA GLN A 98 -17.44 -10.31 3.13
C GLN A 98 -18.84 -10.96 3.05
N GLN A 99 -19.68 -10.63 4.02
CA GLN A 99 -21.15 -10.75 3.94
C GLN A 99 -21.71 -9.41 3.49
#